data_AF-A0A1B7NPH5-F1
#
_entry.id   AF-A0A1B7NPH5-F1
#
_cell.length_a   1.000
_cell.length_b   1.000
_cell.length_c   1.000
_cell.angle_alpha   90.00
_cell.angle_beta   90.00
_cell.angle_gamma   90.00
#
_symmetry.space_group_name_H-M   'P 1'
#
loop_
_entity.id
_entity.type
_entity.pdbx_description
1 polymer ?
#
loop_
_entity_poly.entity_id
_entity_poly.type
_entity_poly.pdbx_seq_one_letter_code
_entity_poly.pdbx_strand_id
1 'polypeptide(L)'
;MSFMLLQTPDPRTLREALPDFTKTSHIFLPINDCRNVNEAEGGTHWSLLLVSVVDGMAFHYDSLPPGNNEEARQATLKLSSLLNRHFRFVNLEDSPVQENSSDCGVFVCLHMRHLLLKRLLVANSSEKISMSLGGIKVNANSGRREIVHLIEGFRKKGERRRSYVPTFIFTPLVCVCTLLLLVAAIALPPLPPLPAFLFPDSDLSSRTRTQP
;
A
#
# COMPACT_ATOMS: atom_id res chain seq x y z
N MET A 1 9.54 10.12 0.12
CA MET A 1 9.17 11.47 0.60
C MET A 1 10.37 12.20 1.15
N SER A 2 11.04 11.69 2.18
CA SER A 2 12.26 12.26 2.78
C SER A 2 13.35 12.61 1.78
N PHE A 3 13.69 11.68 0.87
CA PHE A 3 14.68 11.94 -0.18
C PHE A 3 14.30 13.15 -1.05
N MET A 4 13.10 13.17 -1.62
CA MET A 4 12.61 14.32 -2.41
C MET A 4 12.63 15.63 -1.60
N LEU A 5 12.23 15.56 -0.32
CA LEU A 5 12.21 16.71 0.56
C LEU A 5 13.62 17.28 0.81
N LEU A 6 14.61 16.41 0.99
CA LEU A 6 16.01 16.79 1.20
C LEU A 6 16.67 17.33 -0.07
N GLN A 7 16.38 16.71 -1.22
CA GLN A 7 17.01 17.07 -2.49
C GLN A 7 16.37 18.27 -3.19
N THR A 8 15.16 18.68 -2.79
CA THR A 8 14.49 19.84 -3.39
C THR A 8 14.96 21.14 -2.73
N PRO A 9 15.50 22.11 -3.49
CA PRO A 9 15.93 23.39 -2.93
C PRO A 9 14.81 24.16 -2.23
N ASP A 10 13.65 24.30 -2.88
CA ASP A 10 12.43 24.85 -2.28
C ASP A 10 11.41 23.74 -2.04
N PRO A 11 11.20 23.26 -0.80
CA PRO A 11 10.29 22.16 -0.54
C PRO A 11 8.83 22.51 -0.86
N ARG A 12 8.45 23.79 -0.96
CA ARG A 12 7.07 24.22 -1.25
C ARG A 12 6.61 23.81 -2.64
N THR A 13 7.53 23.59 -3.58
CA THR A 13 7.22 23.11 -4.93
C THR A 13 6.74 21.66 -4.92
N LEU A 14 6.97 20.91 -3.83
CA LEU A 14 6.53 19.52 -3.68
C LEU A 14 5.07 19.37 -3.27
N ARG A 15 4.33 20.46 -2.98
CA ARG A 15 2.94 20.38 -2.47
C ARG A 15 2.03 19.52 -3.33
N GLU A 16 2.16 19.62 -4.65
CA GLU A 16 1.32 18.87 -5.59
C GLU A 16 1.73 17.39 -5.71
N ALA A 17 2.99 17.06 -5.37
CA ALA A 17 3.54 15.70 -5.43
C ALA A 17 3.41 14.95 -4.09
N LEU A 18 3.05 15.64 -3.01
CA LEU A 18 2.96 15.10 -1.67
C LEU A 18 1.49 15.00 -1.21
N PRO A 19 1.18 14.11 -0.25
CA PRO A 19 -0.16 14.02 0.30
C PRO A 19 -0.59 15.33 0.98
N ASP A 20 -1.89 15.54 1.09
CA ASP A 20 -2.44 16.62 1.90
C ASP A 20 -2.21 16.35 3.40
N PHE A 21 -1.57 17.30 4.08
CA PHE A 21 -1.23 17.22 5.50
C PHE A 21 -2.26 17.91 6.42
N THR A 22 -3.34 18.49 5.89
CA THR A 22 -4.32 19.28 6.67
C THR A 22 -4.90 18.54 7.88
N LYS A 23 -5.10 17.22 7.76
CA LYS A 23 -5.65 16.36 8.83
C LYS A 23 -4.60 15.46 9.49
N THR A 24 -3.32 15.69 9.21
CA THR A 24 -2.25 14.82 9.68
C THR A 24 -1.80 15.22 11.08
N SER A 25 -1.87 14.29 12.03
CA SER A 25 -1.34 14.49 13.39
C SER A 25 0.15 14.16 13.48
N HIS A 26 0.59 13.09 12.80
CA HIS A 26 1.95 12.59 12.85
C HIS A 26 2.46 12.19 11.47
N ILE A 27 3.75 12.42 11.22
CA ILE A 27 4.41 12.06 9.96
C ILE A 27 5.64 11.21 10.31
N PHE A 28 5.68 9.99 9.80
CA PHE A 28 6.86 9.13 9.86
C PHE A 28 7.68 9.28 8.57
N LEU A 29 8.95 9.62 8.71
CA LEU A 29 9.90 9.85 7.62
C LEU A 29 11.13 8.95 7.82
N PRO A 30 11.28 7.88 7.03
CA PRO A 30 12.55 7.17 6.93
C PRO A 30 13.60 8.12 6.35
N ILE A 31 14.69 8.37 7.06
CA ILE A 31 15.79 9.24 6.61
C ILE A 31 16.91 8.37 6.06
N ASN A 32 17.54 8.82 4.97
CA ASN A 32 18.67 8.17 4.34
C ASN A 32 19.70 9.24 3.94
N ASP A 33 20.97 8.85 3.97
CA ASP A 33 22.15 9.69 3.71
C ASP A 33 22.49 9.85 2.23
N CYS A 34 21.67 9.34 1.30
CA CYS A 34 21.91 9.53 -0.12
C CYS A 34 21.84 11.01 -0.52
N ARG A 35 22.93 11.48 -1.14
CA ARG A 35 23.07 12.84 -1.68
C ARG A 35 22.99 12.90 -3.21
N ASN A 36 23.18 11.78 -3.87
CA ASN A 36 23.27 11.72 -5.32
C ASN A 36 21.92 11.35 -5.94
N VAL A 37 21.26 12.32 -6.58
CA VAL A 37 19.97 12.11 -7.26
C VAL A 37 20.02 11.16 -8.45
N ASN A 38 21.21 10.93 -9.01
CA ASN A 38 21.41 10.05 -10.16
C ASN A 38 21.76 8.61 -9.77
N GLU A 39 21.93 8.33 -8.47
CA GLU A 39 22.28 7.01 -7.97
C GLU A 39 21.05 6.33 -7.37
N ALA A 40 20.50 5.39 -8.14
CA ALA A 40 19.43 4.55 -7.64
C ALA A 40 19.92 3.73 -6.44
N GLU A 41 19.08 3.60 -5.41
CA GLU A 41 19.40 2.85 -4.19
C GLU A 41 20.66 3.34 -3.45
N GLY A 42 21.09 4.59 -3.70
CA GLY A 42 22.22 5.19 -3.01
C GLY A 42 21.96 5.42 -1.51
N GLY A 43 23.01 5.85 -0.82
CA GLY A 43 23.03 5.97 0.64
C GLY A 43 23.41 4.65 1.33
N THR A 44 23.95 4.76 2.54
CA THR A 44 24.51 3.63 3.29
C THR A 44 23.73 3.34 4.58
N HIS A 45 22.94 4.30 5.05
CA HIS A 45 22.31 4.21 6.36
C HIS A 45 20.86 4.69 6.36
N TRP A 46 20.05 4.09 7.23
CA TRP A 46 18.65 4.44 7.43
C TRP A 46 18.39 4.79 8.89
N SER A 47 17.67 5.87 9.12
CA SER A 47 17.18 6.27 10.43
C SER A 47 15.71 6.70 10.34
N LEU A 48 15.09 7.05 11.47
CA LEU A 48 13.68 7.42 11.52
C LEU A 48 13.50 8.82 12.10
N LEU A 49 12.75 9.67 11.39
CA LEU A 49 12.23 10.93 11.90
C LEU A 49 10.71 10.81 12.09
N LEU A 50 10.23 11.04 13.31
CA LEU A 50 8.81 11.14 13.64
C LEU A 50 8.46 12.57 14.00
N VAL A 51 7.59 13.19 13.19
CA VAL A 51 7.12 14.56 13.41
C VAL A 51 5.72 14.53 13.99
N SER A 52 5.54 15.07 15.19
CA SER A 52 4.23 15.45 15.72
C SER A 52 3.88 16.83 15.16
N VAL A 53 2.93 16.85 14.23
CA VAL A 53 2.45 18.08 13.61
C VAL A 53 1.73 18.92 14.65
N VAL A 54 0.91 18.28 15.49
CA VAL A 54 0.09 18.93 16.52
C VAL A 54 0.93 19.58 17.61
N ASP A 55 2.03 18.94 18.04
CA ASP A 55 2.88 19.45 19.12
C ASP A 55 4.04 20.33 18.61
N GLY A 56 4.27 20.37 17.30
CA GLY A 56 5.40 21.12 16.73
C GLY A 56 6.76 20.49 17.07
N MET A 57 6.84 19.16 17.13
CA MET A 57 8.03 18.41 17.55
C MET A 57 8.48 17.43 16.48
N ALA A 58 9.79 17.23 16.36
CA ALA A 58 10.40 16.27 15.44
C ALA A 58 11.45 15.42 16.19
N PHE A 59 11.17 14.12 16.33
CA PHE A 59 11.99 13.17 17.08
C PHE A 59 12.79 12.29 16.11
N HIS A 60 14.11 12.30 16.25
CA HIS A 60 15.01 11.49 15.45
C HIS A 60 15.50 10.27 16.25
N TYR A 61 15.36 9.10 15.63
CA TYR A 61 15.78 7.80 16.15
C TYR A 61 16.80 7.20 15.20
N ASP A 62 17.99 6.90 15.73
CA ASP A 62 19.08 6.35 14.94
C ASP A 62 19.69 5.14 15.67
N SER A 63 19.78 4.02 14.96
CA SER A 63 20.37 2.79 15.49
C SER A 63 21.88 2.71 15.29
N LEU A 64 22.51 3.65 14.58
CA LEU A 64 23.95 3.71 14.33
C LEU A 64 24.52 5.14 14.47
N PRO A 65 24.66 5.68 15.71
CA PRO A 65 25.19 7.03 15.95
C PRO A 65 26.67 7.19 15.53
N PRO A 66 27.12 8.40 15.12
CA PRO A 66 26.38 9.67 15.11
C PRO A 66 25.33 9.79 13.99
N GLY A 67 25.32 8.85 13.04
CA GLY A 67 24.22 8.58 12.10
C GLY A 67 23.71 9.78 11.30
N ASN A 68 22.44 9.73 10.92
CA ASN A 68 21.77 10.70 10.03
C ASN A 68 21.26 11.95 10.78
N ASN A 69 21.95 12.43 11.81
CA ASN A 69 21.46 13.55 12.64
C ASN A 69 21.27 14.82 11.80
N GLU A 70 22.24 15.15 10.95
CA GLU A 70 22.18 16.36 10.13
C GLU A 70 21.12 16.22 9.03
N GLU A 71 21.04 15.08 8.37
CA GLU A 71 20.01 14.75 7.39
C GLU A 71 18.61 14.86 8.00
N ALA A 72 18.40 14.34 9.20
CA ALA A 72 17.13 14.43 9.92
C ALA A 72 16.79 15.88 10.34
N ARG A 73 17.79 16.66 10.74
CA ARG A 73 17.64 18.08 11.06
C ARG A 73 17.25 18.89 9.82
N GLN A 74 17.93 18.66 8.69
CA GLN A 74 17.59 19.31 7.42
C GLN A 74 16.20 18.92 6.93
N ALA A 75 15.83 17.64 7.04
CA ALA A 75 14.48 17.18 6.72
C ALA A 75 13.43 17.90 7.59
N THR A 76 13.71 18.11 8.87
CA THR A 76 12.85 18.86 9.79
C THR A 76 12.66 20.30 9.33
N LEU A 77 13.74 21.01 8.97
CA LEU A 77 13.69 22.39 8.48
C LEU A 77 12.90 22.50 7.16
N LYS A 78 13.15 21.58 6.22
CA LYS A 78 12.43 21.53 4.94
C LYS A 78 10.94 21.25 5.13
N LEU A 79 10.60 20.33 6.04
CA LEU A 79 9.21 20.05 6.38
C LEU A 79 8.55 21.25 7.07
N SER A 80 9.27 21.96 7.93
CA SER A 80 8.80 23.21 8.54
C SER A 80 8.43 24.25 7.50
N SER A 81 9.28 24.45 6.48
CA SER A 81 8.99 25.34 5.36
C SER A 81 7.83 24.85 4.49
N LEU A 82 7.73 23.54 4.24
CA LEU A 82 6.63 22.96 3.46
C LEU A 82 5.28 23.17 4.17
N LEU A 83 5.23 22.94 5.48
CA LEU A 83 3.99 23.01 6.26
C LEU A 83 3.72 24.40 6.85
N ASN A 84 4.61 25.37 6.61
CA ASN A 84 4.56 26.70 7.22
C ASN A 84 4.37 26.62 8.75
N ARG A 85 5.12 25.73 9.40
CA ARG A 85 5.03 25.45 10.84
C ARG A 85 6.42 25.19 11.42
N HIS A 86 6.72 25.79 12.57
CA HIS A 86 7.98 25.53 13.26
C HIS A 86 7.96 24.15 13.95
N PHE A 87 9.00 23.34 13.72
CA PHE A 87 9.21 22.07 14.41
C PHE A 87 10.50 22.13 15.24
N ARG A 88 10.40 21.81 16.53
CA ARG A 88 11.57 21.63 17.39
C ARG A 88 12.15 20.24 17.16
N PHE A 89 13.39 20.20 16.70
CA PHE A 89 14.15 18.97 16.52
C PHE A 89 14.69 18.43 17.84
N VAL A 90 14.56 17.11 18.06
CA VAL A 90 15.10 16.38 19.20
C VAL A 90 15.75 15.11 18.69
N ASN A 91 17.06 14.98 18.90
CA ASN A 91 17.80 13.74 18.64
C ASN A 91 17.71 12.85 19.88
N LEU A 92 17.12 11.65 19.76
CA LEU A 92 16.95 10.74 20.90
C LEU A 92 18.15 9.80 21.03
N GLU A 93 19.05 10.17 21.94
CA GLU A 93 20.30 9.45 22.25
C GLU A 93 20.07 8.10 22.95
N ASP A 94 18.88 7.89 23.52
CA ASP A 94 18.49 6.64 24.19
C ASP A 94 17.81 5.63 23.25
N SER A 95 17.87 5.87 21.94
CA SER A 95 17.34 4.94 20.94
C SER A 95 18.11 3.61 20.94
N PRO A 96 17.44 2.46 20.76
CA PRO A 96 18.11 1.17 20.62
C PRO A 96 19.13 1.17 19.48
N VAL A 97 20.36 0.74 19.81
CA VAL A 97 21.51 0.69 18.89
C VAL A 97 21.63 -0.71 18.28
N GLN A 98 21.98 -0.79 17.01
CA GLN A 98 22.23 -2.06 16.32
C GLN A 98 23.67 -2.56 16.56
N GLU A 99 23.88 -3.88 16.47
CA GLU A 99 25.20 -4.48 16.67
C GLU A 99 25.98 -4.71 15.35
N ASN A 100 25.31 -4.64 14.20
CA ASN A 100 25.91 -4.88 12.88
C ASN A 100 25.76 -3.67 11.94
N SER A 101 26.16 -3.77 10.68
CA SER A 101 26.11 -2.67 9.71
C SER A 101 24.89 -2.69 8.76
N SER A 102 23.96 -3.64 8.89
CA SER A 102 22.91 -3.85 7.88
C SER A 102 21.48 -3.88 8.41
N ASP A 103 21.28 -3.79 9.72
CA ASP A 103 19.97 -3.85 10.37
C ASP A 103 19.27 -2.49 10.48
N CYS A 104 19.90 -1.37 10.13
CA CYS A 104 19.34 -0.01 10.31
C CYS A 104 17.92 0.14 9.72
N GLY A 105 17.69 -0.35 8.50
CA GLY A 105 16.35 -0.35 7.89
C GLY A 105 15.33 -1.22 8.64
N VAL A 106 15.77 -2.33 9.25
CA VAL A 106 14.91 -3.18 10.10
C VAL A 106 14.55 -2.43 11.39
N PHE A 107 15.51 -1.73 12.00
CA PHE A 107 15.28 -0.89 13.18
C PHE A 107 14.26 0.22 12.88
N VAL A 108 14.35 0.88 11.72
CA VAL A 108 13.35 1.87 11.28
C VAL A 108 11.94 1.26 11.29
N CYS A 109 11.73 0.10 10.66
CA CYS A 109 10.43 -0.56 10.65
C CYS A 109 9.94 -0.94 12.06
N LEU A 110 10.83 -1.47 12.90
CA LEU A 110 10.48 -1.91 14.26
C LEU A 110 10.17 -0.72 15.18
N HIS A 111 10.91 0.38 15.08
CA HIS A 111 10.65 1.63 15.79
C HIS A 111 9.32 2.24 15.36
N MET A 112 9.05 2.34 14.04
CA MET A 112 7.76 2.81 13.52
C MET A 112 6.60 2.00 14.10
N ARG A 113 6.69 0.67 14.06
CA ARG A 113 5.66 -0.22 14.59
C ARG A 113 5.45 0.00 16.10
N HIS A 114 6.53 0.08 16.87
CA HIS A 114 6.43 0.28 18.32
C HIS A 114 5.78 1.63 18.65
N LEU A 115 6.29 2.72 18.07
CA LEU A 115 5.77 4.06 18.29
C LEU A 115 4.29 4.14 17.90
N LEU A 116 3.91 3.60 16.74
CA LEU A 116 2.52 3.63 16.32
C LEU A 116 1.61 2.81 17.26
N LEU A 117 1.92 1.53 17.47
CA LEU A 117 1.01 0.60 18.14
C LEU A 117 1.03 0.67 19.66
N LYS A 118 2.14 1.13 20.26
CA LYS A 118 2.33 1.12 21.72
C LYS A 118 2.39 2.52 22.34
N ARG A 119 2.48 3.57 21.52
CA ARG A 119 2.48 4.96 21.98
C ARG A 119 1.30 5.71 21.38
N LEU A 120 1.31 5.95 20.08
CA LEU A 120 0.39 6.90 19.45
C LEU A 120 -1.07 6.44 19.40
N LEU A 121 -1.32 5.16 19.12
CA LEU A 121 -2.70 4.64 19.02
C LEU A 121 -3.33 4.25 20.36
N VAL A 122 -2.53 4.12 21.42
CA VAL A 122 -3.02 3.74 22.76
C VAL A 122 -3.33 4.98 23.61
N ALA A 123 -2.71 6.11 23.29
CA ALA A 123 -2.84 7.31 24.09
C ALA A 123 -4.19 8.01 23.91
N ASN A 124 -4.71 8.51 25.02
CA ASN A 124 -5.83 9.43 25.03
C ASN A 124 -5.35 10.84 24.64
N SER A 125 -6.25 11.66 24.10
CA SER A 125 -5.93 13.01 23.59
C SER A 125 -5.37 14.00 24.64
N SER A 126 -5.49 13.68 25.94
CA SER A 126 -5.00 14.51 27.05
C SER A 126 -3.71 14.00 27.69
N GLU A 127 -3.22 12.81 27.31
CA GLU A 127 -2.06 12.18 27.96
C GLU A 127 -0.75 12.57 27.28
N LYS A 128 0.25 12.94 28.09
CA LYS A 128 1.62 13.11 27.61
C LYS A 128 2.25 11.75 27.39
N ILE A 129 2.71 11.51 26.17
CA ILE A 129 3.34 10.24 25.80
C ILE A 129 4.85 10.44 25.76
N SER A 130 5.59 9.54 26.42
CA SER A 130 7.05 9.51 26.24
C SER A 130 7.39 8.98 24.85
N MET A 131 8.20 9.75 24.14
CA MET A 131 8.73 9.41 22.81
C MET A 131 10.08 8.68 22.88
N SER A 132 10.64 8.48 24.07
CA SER A 132 11.85 7.70 24.30
C SER A 132 11.64 6.22 23.94
N LEU A 133 12.67 5.62 23.36
CA LEU A 133 12.77 4.17 23.16
C LEU A 133 13.81 3.52 24.09
N GLY A 134 14.29 4.26 25.09
CA GLY A 134 15.22 3.78 26.10
C GLY A 134 14.70 2.53 26.80
N GLY A 135 15.58 1.53 26.94
CA GLY A 135 15.26 0.26 27.59
C GLY A 135 14.46 -0.73 26.73
N ILE A 136 14.08 -0.38 25.50
CA ILE A 136 13.44 -1.30 24.57
C ILE A 136 14.50 -2.22 23.95
N LYS A 137 14.24 -3.53 24.01
CA LYS A 137 15.04 -4.52 23.30
C LYS A 137 14.48 -4.74 21.90
N VAL A 138 15.33 -4.54 20.89
CA VAL A 138 14.99 -4.77 19.48
C VAL A 138 15.61 -6.08 19.03
N ASN A 139 14.78 -6.99 18.49
CA ASN A 139 15.25 -8.24 17.88
C ASN A 139 15.14 -8.12 16.35
N ALA A 140 16.23 -7.68 15.71
CA ALA A 140 16.27 -7.50 14.27
C ALA A 140 16.10 -8.81 13.49
N ASN A 141 16.65 -9.93 13.98
CA ASN A 141 16.49 -11.24 13.33
C ASN A 141 15.03 -11.67 13.24
N SER A 142 14.27 -11.52 14.34
CA SER A 142 12.83 -11.77 14.34
C SER A 142 12.11 -10.79 13.42
N GLY A 143 12.51 -9.51 13.42
CA GLY A 143 11.97 -8.49 12.53
C GLY A 143 12.14 -8.83 11.05
N ARG A 144 13.34 -9.27 10.63
CA ARG A 144 13.63 -9.73 9.27
C ARG A 144 12.73 -10.88 8.86
N ARG A 145 12.61 -11.90 9.71
CA ARG A 145 11.76 -13.08 9.45
C ARG A 145 10.30 -12.69 9.28
N GLU A 146 9.81 -11.78 10.11
CA GLU A 146 8.44 -11.28 10.04
C GLU A 146 8.20 -10.48 8.75
N ILE A 147 9.10 -9.58 8.38
CA ILE A 147 9.01 -8.79 7.15
C ILE A 147 8.94 -9.70 5.92
N VAL A 148 9.84 -10.68 5.82
CA VAL A 148 9.83 -11.66 4.72
C VAL A 148 8.53 -12.44 4.70
N HIS A 149 8.06 -12.91 5.86
CA HIS A 149 6.80 -13.64 5.96
C HIS A 149 5.59 -12.80 5.48
N LEU A 150 5.54 -11.52 5.84
CA LEU A 150 4.50 -10.60 5.39
C LEU A 150 4.54 -10.37 3.87
N ILE A 151 5.74 -10.10 3.31
CA ILE A 151 5.93 -9.92 1.87
C ILE A 151 5.45 -11.15 1.11
N GLU A 152 5.86 -12.35 1.52
CA GLU A 152 5.45 -13.61 0.91
C GLU A 152 3.94 -13.84 1.04
N GLY A 153 3.34 -13.47 2.17
CA GLY A 153 1.90 -13.51 2.37
C GLY A 153 1.14 -12.61 1.39
N PHE A 154 1.61 -11.37 1.16
CA PHE A 154 1.02 -10.46 0.19
C PHE A 154 1.24 -10.92 -1.25
N ARG A 155 2.42 -11.44 -1.60
CA ARG A 155 2.70 -12.02 -2.92
C ARG A 155 1.72 -13.12 -3.27
N LYS A 156 1.54 -14.10 -2.37
CA LYS A 156 0.58 -15.21 -2.54
C LYS A 156 -0.87 -14.72 -2.68
N LYS A 157 -1.27 -13.70 -1.92
CA LYS A 157 -2.61 -13.08 -2.05
C LYS A 157 -2.78 -12.41 -3.43
N GLY A 158 -1.73 -11.72 -3.92
CA GLY A 158 -1.73 -11.09 -5.23
C GLY A 158 -1.86 -12.11 -6.38
N GLU A 159 -1.15 -13.22 -6.30
CA GLU A 159 -1.22 -14.32 -7.28
C GLU A 159 -2.63 -14.94 -7.34
N ARG A 160 -3.25 -15.17 -6.17
CA ARG A 160 -4.65 -15.64 -6.09
C ARG A 160 -5.65 -14.67 -6.71
N ARG A 161 -5.45 -13.36 -6.54
CA ARG A 161 -6.33 -12.34 -7.15
C ARG A 161 -6.18 -12.29 -8.67
N ARG A 162 -4.96 -12.41 -9.19
CA ARG A 162 -4.70 -12.46 -10.65
C ARG A 162 -5.28 -13.71 -11.29
N SER A 163 -5.20 -14.86 -10.62
CA SER A 163 -5.80 -16.10 -11.10
C SER A 163 -7.34 -16.12 -11.03
N TYR A 164 -7.95 -15.22 -10.26
CA TYR A 164 -9.40 -15.01 -10.22
C TYR A 164 -9.90 -13.93 -11.18
N VAL A 165 -9.02 -13.22 -11.91
CA VAL A 165 -9.46 -12.48 -13.10
C VAL A 165 -9.79 -13.56 -14.12
N PRO A 166 -11.07 -13.86 -14.36
CA PRO A 166 -11.38 -14.90 -15.31
C PRO A 166 -10.96 -14.38 -16.68
N THR A 167 -10.54 -15.32 -17.53
CA THR A 167 -10.26 -15.17 -18.95
C THR A 167 -11.48 -14.71 -19.77
N PHE A 168 -12.40 -13.93 -19.20
CA PHE A 168 -13.59 -13.37 -19.84
C PHE A 168 -13.33 -12.05 -20.58
N ILE A 169 -12.11 -11.51 -20.59
CA ILE A 169 -11.78 -10.30 -21.37
C ILE A 169 -11.13 -10.64 -22.74
N PHE A 170 -10.89 -11.91 -23.06
CA PHE A 170 -10.42 -12.33 -24.40
C PHE A 170 -11.22 -13.52 -24.95
N THR A 171 -12.53 -13.34 -25.14
CA THR A 171 -13.31 -14.18 -26.07
C THR A 171 -14.21 -13.31 -26.97
N PRO A 172 -13.64 -12.49 -27.88
CA PRO A 172 -14.46 -11.93 -28.96
C PRO A 172 -15.02 -13.05 -29.86
N LEU A 173 -14.38 -14.23 -29.89
CA LEU A 173 -14.75 -15.31 -30.80
C LEU A 173 -16.02 -16.08 -30.38
N VAL A 174 -16.28 -16.24 -29.08
CA VAL A 174 -17.44 -17.00 -28.60
C VAL A 174 -18.73 -16.17 -28.73
N CYS A 175 -18.63 -14.85 -28.58
CA CYS A 175 -19.75 -13.92 -28.78
C CYS A 175 -20.10 -13.76 -30.28
N VAL A 176 -19.10 -13.78 -31.17
CA VAL A 176 -19.34 -13.68 -32.62
C VAL A 176 -20.01 -14.95 -33.17
N CYS A 177 -19.64 -16.15 -32.71
CA CYS A 177 -20.30 -17.39 -33.16
C CYS A 177 -21.75 -17.50 -32.69
N THR A 178 -22.05 -17.06 -31.46
CA THR A 178 -23.44 -17.05 -30.96
C THR A 178 -24.30 -16.00 -31.66
N LEU A 179 -23.74 -14.83 -31.99
CA LEU A 179 -24.44 -13.81 -32.78
C LEU A 179 -24.65 -14.24 -34.24
N LEU A 180 -23.66 -14.88 -34.88
CA LEU A 180 -23.79 -15.40 -36.26
C LEU A 180 -24.83 -16.51 -36.37
N LEU A 181 -24.91 -17.41 -35.37
CA LEU A 181 -25.95 -18.44 -35.33
C LEU A 181 -27.35 -17.84 -35.15
N LEU A 182 -27.48 -16.77 -34.35
CA LEU A 182 -28.75 -16.06 -34.19
C LEU A 182 -29.17 -15.34 -35.47
N VAL A 183 -28.23 -14.69 -36.17
CA VAL A 183 -28.49 -13.99 -37.44
C VAL A 183 -28.84 -14.99 -38.55
N ALA A 184 -28.17 -16.15 -38.61
CA ALA A 184 -28.52 -17.20 -39.57
C ALA A 184 -29.94 -17.76 -39.33
N ALA A 185 -30.35 -17.93 -38.07
CA ALA A 185 -31.70 -18.41 -37.74
C ALA A 185 -32.81 -17.40 -38.11
N ILE A 186 -32.51 -16.10 -38.11
CA ILE A 186 -33.47 -15.04 -38.45
C ILE A 186 -33.47 -14.74 -39.97
N ALA A 187 -32.37 -14.99 -40.67
CA ALA A 187 -32.19 -14.64 -42.09
C ALA A 187 -32.58 -15.76 -43.08
N LEU A 188 -33.00 -16.94 -42.61
CA LEU A 188 -33.54 -17.97 -43.50
C LEU A 188 -35.01 -17.65 -43.85
N PRO A 189 -35.35 -17.44 -45.13
CA PRO A 189 -36.75 -17.30 -45.54
C PRO A 189 -37.50 -18.61 -45.23
N PRO A 190 -38.80 -18.54 -44.91
CA PRO A 190 -39.59 -19.73 -44.63
C PRO A 190 -39.55 -20.67 -45.85
N LEU A 191 -39.20 -21.93 -45.61
CA LEU A 191 -39.29 -22.99 -46.61
C LEU A 191 -40.71 -23.02 -47.20
N PRO A 192 -40.87 -23.15 -48.52
CA PRO A 192 -42.19 -23.24 -49.13
C PRO A 192 -42.92 -24.49 -48.62
N PRO A 193 -44.24 -24.41 -48.37
CA PRO A 193 -45.01 -25.55 -47.92
C PRO A 193 -45.00 -26.65 -49.00
N LEU A 194 -44.54 -27.84 -48.61
CA LEU A 194 -44.65 -29.05 -49.43
C LEU A 194 -46.14 -29.37 -49.66
N PRO A 195 -46.52 -29.84 -50.87
CA PRO A 195 -47.90 -30.08 -51.21
C PRO A 195 -48.50 -31.22 -50.39
N ALA A 196 -49.70 -30.95 -49.85
CA ALA A 196 -50.50 -31.87 -49.06
C ALA A 196 -50.95 -33.08 -49.89
N PHE A 197 -50.36 -34.25 -49.60
CA PHE A 197 -50.94 -35.54 -49.95
C PHE A 197 -51.48 -36.21 -48.68
N LEU A 198 -52.77 -35.95 -48.46
CA LEU A 198 -53.84 -36.93 -48.24
C LEU A 198 -53.60 -38.16 -47.34
N PHE A 199 -54.51 -38.24 -46.36
CA PHE A 199 -55.09 -39.41 -45.66
C PHE A 199 -54.52 -39.77 -44.26
N PRO A 200 -55.35 -40.36 -43.37
CA PRO A 200 -56.61 -39.83 -42.84
C PRO A 200 -56.73 -39.98 -41.31
N ASP A 201 -57.80 -39.42 -40.78
CA ASP A 201 -58.25 -39.44 -39.39
C ASP A 201 -58.13 -40.78 -38.65
N SER A 202 -57.75 -40.72 -37.38
CA SER A 202 -58.34 -41.56 -36.33
C SER A 202 -58.11 -40.95 -34.94
N ASP A 203 -59.24 -40.62 -34.31
CA ASP A 203 -59.54 -40.71 -32.88
C ASP A 203 -58.46 -41.34 -31.98
N LEU A 204 -58.24 -40.77 -30.79
CA LEU A 204 -58.97 -41.21 -29.58
C LEU A 204 -58.40 -40.56 -28.30
N SER A 205 -59.29 -39.84 -27.63
CA SER A 205 -59.48 -39.70 -26.18
C SER A 205 -58.31 -39.76 -25.17
N SER A 206 -58.36 -38.74 -24.29
CA SER A 206 -58.49 -38.83 -22.83
C SER A 206 -57.38 -39.45 -21.97
N ARG A 207 -56.91 -38.62 -21.01
CA ARG A 207 -56.79 -38.85 -19.54
C ARG A 207 -55.62 -37.99 -19.01
N THR A 208 -55.89 -36.84 -18.40
CA THR A 208 -56.16 -36.61 -16.97
C THR A 208 -55.13 -37.19 -15.98
N ARG A 209 -54.86 -36.35 -14.96
CA ARG A 209 -54.33 -36.61 -13.60
C ARG A 209 -52.83 -36.32 -13.42
N THR A 210 -52.44 -35.14 -12.95
CA THR A 210 -52.31 -34.74 -11.53
C THR A 210 -51.65 -35.79 -10.63
N GLN A 211 -50.49 -35.46 -10.05
CA GLN A 211 -50.40 -35.05 -8.66
C GLN A 211 -49.02 -34.42 -8.33
N PRO A 212 -48.94 -33.62 -7.25
CA PRO A 212 -47.81 -32.76 -6.91
C PRO A 212 -46.60 -33.49 -6.32
#